data_AF-A0A1S3DHL0-F1
#
_entry.id   AF-A0A1S3DHL0-F1
#
_cell.length_a   1.000
_cell.length_b   1.000
_cell.length_c   1.000
_cell.angle_alpha   90.00
_cell.angle_beta   90.00
_cell.angle_gamma   90.00
#
_symmetry.space_group_name_H-M   'P 1'
#
loop_
_entity.id
_entity.type
_entity.pdbx_description
1 polymer ?
#
loop_
_entity_poly.entity_id
_entity_poly.type
_entity_poly.pdbx_seq_one_letter_code
_entity_poly.pdbx_strand_id
1 'polypeptide(L)'
;ADISLVPPTPQERRNKQSLELFAANGSRINTYGQRLLQLNIGLRRTYPFAFTIAEVMSPIIGADFLREYGIMVDIKNACLHDPLTNQRACASLVNTATSTISAMEPTIPTVIQNSIREYGVMAGSGGNPSKSTKGPNVFHHIITTGPPCFARPRRLAPDKYRAAKAEFEIMLQQGIVQPSKSPWASPLHMVPKKSGDWLTRTFSPNGNDCHDDNNLTLDFSMNTK
;
A
#
# COMPACT_ATOMS: atom_id res chain seq x y z
N ALA A 1 2.32 -6.64 16.72
CA ALA A 1 1.99 -6.68 18.16
C ALA A 1 2.88 -5.67 18.86
N ASP A 2 2.34 -4.89 19.80
CA ASP A 2 3.14 -3.88 20.50
C ASP A 2 3.95 -4.49 21.63
N ILE A 3 3.40 -5.53 22.26
CA ILE A 3 3.96 -6.21 23.41
C ILE A 3 4.35 -7.65 23.06
N SER A 4 5.43 -8.14 23.65
CA SER A 4 5.92 -9.50 23.50
C SER A 4 5.23 -10.43 24.47
N LEU A 5 4.63 -11.50 23.95
CA LEU A 5 3.73 -12.38 24.67
C LEU A 5 4.23 -13.82 24.71
N VAL A 6 3.96 -14.49 25.82
CA VAL A 6 4.13 -15.94 25.97
C VAL A 6 2.88 -16.59 26.55
N PRO A 7 2.54 -17.82 26.13
CA PRO A 7 1.44 -18.57 26.73
C PRO A 7 1.68 -18.85 28.22
N PRO A 8 0.61 -18.87 29.04
CA PRO A 8 0.70 -19.23 30.44
C PRO A 8 0.90 -20.73 30.62
N THR A 9 1.65 -21.09 31.64
CA THR A 9 1.65 -22.44 32.21
C THR A 9 0.37 -22.68 33.03
N PRO A 10 0.01 -23.95 33.30
CA PRO A 10 -1.17 -24.25 34.12
C PRO A 10 -1.17 -23.62 35.52
N GLN A 11 0.00 -23.36 36.09
CA GLN A 11 0.16 -22.71 37.39
C GLN A 11 -0.05 -21.20 37.28
N GLU A 12 0.56 -20.55 36.28
CA GLU A 12 0.45 -19.10 36.04
C GLU A 12 -0.99 -18.66 35.74
N ARG A 13 -1.81 -19.52 35.10
CA ARG A 13 -3.23 -19.24 34.83
C ARG A 13 -4.06 -18.91 36.08
N ARG A 14 -3.58 -19.29 37.27
CA ARG A 14 -4.26 -19.00 38.55
C ARG A 14 -4.08 -17.55 38.99
N ASN A 15 -3.07 -16.86 38.50
CA ASN A 15 -2.69 -15.50 38.90
C ASN A 15 -3.13 -14.48 37.86
N LYS A 16 -4.44 -14.38 37.62
CA LYS A 16 -5.01 -13.40 36.68
C LYS A 16 -4.66 -11.97 37.14
N GLN A 17 -4.12 -11.19 36.22
CA GLN A 17 -3.80 -9.78 36.45
C GLN A 17 -4.94 -8.87 35.98
N SER A 18 -4.94 -7.62 36.46
CA SER A 18 -5.90 -6.57 36.03
C SER A 18 -5.53 -5.92 34.70
N LEU A 19 -4.31 -6.16 34.18
CA LEU A 19 -3.87 -5.62 32.90
C LEU A 19 -4.68 -6.24 31.75
N GLU A 20 -5.41 -5.41 31.02
CA GLU A 20 -6.18 -5.82 29.85
C GLU A 20 -5.37 -5.62 28.57
N LEU A 21 -5.21 -6.68 27.78
CA LEU A 21 -4.68 -6.61 26.42
C LEU A 21 -5.80 -6.85 25.42
N PHE A 22 -5.67 -6.29 24.22
CA PHE A 22 -6.65 -6.41 23.16
C PHE A 22 -5.99 -6.95 21.89
N ALA A 23 -6.64 -7.94 21.27
CA ALA A 23 -6.27 -8.41 19.94
C ALA A 23 -6.72 -7.39 18.86
N ALA A 24 -6.22 -7.53 17.63
CA ALA A 24 -6.57 -6.64 16.52
C ALA A 24 -8.07 -6.69 16.11
N ASN A 25 -8.77 -7.79 16.44
CA ASN A 25 -10.21 -7.94 16.27
C ASN A 25 -11.01 -7.31 17.45
N GLY A 26 -10.35 -6.72 18.44
CA GLY A 26 -10.96 -6.13 19.63
C GLY A 26 -11.28 -7.12 20.75
N SER A 27 -11.00 -8.43 20.60
CA SER A 27 -11.22 -9.40 21.68
C SER A 27 -10.23 -9.18 22.82
N ARG A 28 -10.71 -9.28 24.06
CA ARG A 28 -9.87 -9.20 25.26
C ARG A 28 -8.97 -10.42 25.39
N ILE A 29 -7.71 -10.17 25.74
CA ILE A 29 -6.70 -11.17 26.04
C ILE A 29 -6.38 -11.04 27.54
N ASN A 30 -6.62 -12.12 28.30
CA ASN A 30 -6.28 -12.17 29.72
C ASN A 30 -4.76 -12.22 29.90
N THR A 31 -4.26 -11.56 30.95
CA THR A 31 -2.83 -11.56 31.32
C THR A 31 -2.61 -12.18 32.70
N TYR A 32 -1.41 -12.72 32.92
CA TYR A 32 -1.07 -13.53 34.09
C TYR A 32 0.29 -13.14 34.73
N GLY A 33 0.80 -11.96 34.40
CA GLY A 33 2.06 -11.43 34.93
C GLY A 33 3.15 -11.38 33.86
N GLN A 34 4.40 -11.41 34.31
CA GLN A 34 5.57 -11.36 33.43
C GLN A 34 6.53 -12.51 33.72
N ARG A 35 7.24 -12.97 32.69
CA ARG A 35 8.28 -13.99 32.78
C ARG A 35 9.55 -13.53 32.07
N LEU A 36 10.65 -13.47 32.80
CA LEU A 36 11.97 -13.22 32.23
C LEU A 36 12.42 -14.47 31.47
N LEU A 37 12.66 -14.33 30.17
CA LEU A 37 13.18 -15.40 29.32
C LEU A 37 14.42 -14.95 28.58
N GLN A 38 15.30 -15.91 28.32
CA GLN A 38 16.46 -15.74 27.47
C GLN A 38 16.12 -16.23 26.07
N LEU A 39 15.86 -15.30 25.16
CA LEU A 39 15.46 -15.62 23.79
C LEU A 39 16.69 -15.71 22.88
N ASN A 40 16.81 -16.77 22.08
CA ASN A 40 17.79 -16.86 21.00
C ASN A 40 17.03 -17.04 19.68
N ILE A 41 17.11 -16.03 18.81
CA ILE A 41 16.45 -15.97 17.50
C ILE A 41 17.43 -16.16 16.33
N GLY A 42 18.58 -16.79 16.56
CA GLY A 42 19.56 -17.06 15.51
C GLY A 42 20.44 -15.88 15.12
N LEU A 43 20.39 -14.78 15.87
CA LEU A 43 21.23 -13.59 15.68
C LEU A 43 22.56 -13.67 16.46
N ARG A 44 23.03 -14.89 16.76
CA ARG A 44 24.29 -15.19 17.47
C ARG A 44 24.47 -14.53 18.85
N ARG A 45 23.38 -14.12 19.50
CA ARG A 45 23.34 -13.67 20.90
C ARG A 45 22.02 -14.03 21.55
N THR A 46 22.01 -13.98 22.87
CA THR A 46 20.85 -14.27 23.71
C THR A 46 20.28 -12.98 24.27
N TYR A 47 18.96 -12.86 24.27
CA TYR A 47 18.21 -11.65 24.60
C TYR A 47 17.39 -11.88 25.88
N PRO A 48 17.87 -11.46 27.06
CA PRO A 48 17.11 -11.54 28.30
C PRO A 48 15.97 -10.51 28.31
N PHE A 49 14.72 -10.94 28.22
CA PHE A 49 13.59 -10.02 28.10
C PHE A 49 12.41 -10.46 28.97
N ALA A 50 11.70 -9.50 29.56
CA ALA A 50 10.53 -9.73 30.39
C ALA A 50 9.26 -9.83 29.52
N PHE A 51 8.87 -11.06 29.17
CA PHE A 51 7.67 -11.30 28.37
C PHE A 51 6.41 -11.19 29.21
N THR A 52 5.34 -10.64 28.63
CA THR A 52 4.04 -10.65 29.28
C THR A 52 3.36 -12.00 29.06
N ILE A 53 2.89 -12.61 30.14
CA ILE A 53 2.17 -13.87 30.09
C ILE A 53 0.72 -13.56 29.74
N ALA A 54 0.24 -14.08 28.61
CA ALA A 54 -1.09 -13.78 28.09
C ALA A 54 -1.75 -15.00 27.45
N GLU A 55 -3.09 -15.04 27.43
CA GLU A 55 -3.87 -16.14 26.85
C GLU A 55 -3.76 -16.14 25.31
N VAL A 56 -2.62 -16.61 24.80
CA VAL A 56 -2.31 -16.74 23.37
C VAL A 56 -1.88 -18.17 23.06
N MET A 57 -2.17 -18.63 21.84
CA MET A 57 -1.86 -20.01 21.40
C MET A 57 -0.36 -20.24 21.17
N SER A 58 0.35 -19.22 20.70
CA SER A 58 1.78 -19.26 20.38
C SER A 58 2.48 -18.03 20.95
N PRO A 59 3.78 -18.12 21.31
CA PRO A 59 4.57 -16.95 21.65
C PRO A 59 4.60 -15.91 20.51
N ILE A 60 4.64 -14.64 20.87
CA ILE A 60 4.67 -13.51 19.92
C ILE A 60 5.80 -12.58 20.32
N ILE A 61 6.66 -12.23 19.35
CA ILE A 61 7.63 -11.14 19.51
C ILE A 61 6.94 -9.83 19.11
N GLY A 62 6.88 -8.90 20.04
CA GLY A 62 6.28 -7.59 19.88
C GLY A 62 7.29 -6.51 19.49
N ALA A 63 6.77 -5.31 19.23
CA ALA A 63 7.56 -4.14 18.92
C ALA A 63 8.40 -3.66 20.12
N ASP A 64 7.98 -3.93 21.35
CA ASP A 64 8.74 -3.71 22.58
C ASP A 64 10.12 -4.38 22.54
N PHE A 65 10.16 -5.69 22.27
CA PHE A 65 11.39 -6.46 22.17
C PHE A 65 12.26 -6.00 21.01
N LEU A 66 11.65 -5.80 19.83
CA LEU A 66 12.38 -5.36 18.63
C LEU A 66 13.03 -3.99 18.84
N ARG A 67 12.30 -3.07 19.48
CA ARG A 67 12.80 -1.72 19.78
C ARG A 67 13.91 -1.73 20.83
N GLU A 68 13.75 -2.52 21.90
CA GLU A 68 14.75 -2.61 22.98
C GLU A 68 16.11 -3.07 22.46
N TYR A 69 16.13 -4.04 21.54
CA TYR A 69 17.35 -4.61 20.99
C TYR A 69 17.78 -4.04 19.64
N GLY A 70 17.02 -3.09 19.08
CA GLY A 70 17.30 -2.47 17.79
C GLY A 70 17.21 -3.43 16.60
N ILE A 71 16.39 -4.48 16.70
CA ILE A 71 16.24 -5.49 15.63
C ILE A 71 15.29 -4.97 14.56
N MET A 72 15.72 -5.01 13.32
CA MET A 72 14.96 -4.58 12.15
C MET A 72 14.24 -5.76 11.48
N VAL A 73 13.00 -5.54 11.03
CA VAL A 73 12.22 -6.54 10.31
C VAL A 73 12.32 -6.26 8.80
N ASP A 74 12.90 -7.18 8.05
CA ASP A 74 12.93 -7.17 6.60
C ASP A 74 11.83 -8.08 6.05
N ILE A 75 10.68 -7.46 5.76
CA ILE A 75 9.49 -8.14 5.25
C ILE A 75 9.75 -8.75 3.88
N LYS A 76 10.50 -8.06 3.01
CA LYS A 76 10.77 -8.50 1.64
C LYS A 76 11.53 -9.82 1.62
N ASN A 77 12.52 -9.96 2.51
CA ASN A 77 13.38 -11.14 2.59
C ASN A 77 12.96 -12.10 3.71
N ALA A 78 11.82 -11.88 4.35
CA ALA A 78 11.32 -12.66 5.49
C ALA A 78 12.40 -12.92 6.57
N CYS A 79 13.15 -11.87 6.95
CA CYS A 79 14.24 -12.00 7.91
C CYS A 79 14.26 -10.89 8.96
N LEU A 80 14.84 -11.21 10.11
CA LEU A 80 15.22 -10.25 11.13
C LEU A 80 16.68 -9.86 10.92
N HIS A 81 16.97 -8.57 10.95
CA HIS A 81 18.32 -8.03 10.84
C HIS A 81 18.72 -7.34 12.13
N ASP A 82 19.90 -7.69 12.62
CA ASP A 82 20.53 -7.01 13.75
C ASP A 82 21.62 -6.06 13.22
N PRO A 83 21.39 -4.74 13.26
CA PRO A 83 22.37 -3.78 12.75
C PRO A 83 23.64 -3.73 13.60
N LEU A 84 23.60 -4.14 14.88
CA LEU A 84 24.76 -4.12 15.77
C LEU A 84 25.75 -5.25 15.44
N THR A 85 25.23 -6.43 15.14
CA THR A 85 26.06 -7.62 14.82
C THR A 85 26.16 -7.88 13.31
N ASN A 86 25.42 -7.11 12.51
CA ASN A 86 25.18 -7.30 11.09
C ASN A 86 24.72 -8.72 10.72
N GLN A 87 24.06 -9.42 11.65
CA GLN A 87 23.53 -10.76 11.43
C GLN A 87 22.10 -10.72 10.91
N ARG A 88 21.73 -11.77 10.18
CA ARG A 88 20.37 -11.98 9.70
C ARG A 88 19.86 -13.33 10.12
N ALA A 89 18.61 -13.38 10.57
CA ALA A 89 17.87 -14.60 10.85
C ALA A 89 16.67 -14.66 9.93
N CYS A 90 16.73 -15.52 8.91
CA CYS A 90 15.62 -15.72 7.97
C CYS A 90 14.63 -16.74 8.54
N ALA A 91 13.34 -16.49 8.36
CA ALA A 91 12.27 -17.38 8.79
C ALA A 91 11.46 -17.85 7.59
N SER A 92 10.84 -19.02 7.73
CA SER A 92 9.82 -19.49 6.78
C SER A 92 8.47 -18.92 7.18
N LEU A 93 7.70 -18.44 6.20
CA LEU A 93 6.31 -18.05 6.40
C LEU A 93 5.48 -19.31 6.70
N VAL A 94 4.96 -19.39 7.92
CA VAL A 94 4.01 -20.43 8.32
C VAL A 94 2.61 -19.81 8.29
N ASN A 95 1.70 -20.41 7.53
CA ASN A 95 0.28 -20.04 7.60
C ASN A 95 -0.28 -20.50 8.95
N THR A 96 -0.38 -19.58 9.90
CA THR A 96 -1.05 -19.80 11.18
C THR A 96 -2.43 -19.14 11.12
N ALA A 97 -3.44 -19.73 11.76
CA ALA A 97 -4.79 -19.17 11.88
C ALA A 97 -4.85 -17.93 12.81
N THR A 98 -3.75 -17.18 12.93
CA THR A 98 -3.66 -16.00 13.77
C THR A 98 -4.20 -14.82 12.98
N SER A 99 -5.33 -14.26 13.43
CA SER A 99 -5.85 -13.00 12.89
C SER A 99 -4.74 -11.95 12.95
N THR A 100 -4.40 -11.40 11.79
CA THR A 100 -3.33 -10.42 11.57
C THR A 100 -3.34 -9.32 12.62
N ILE A 101 -2.22 -9.13 13.31
CA ILE A 101 -2.04 -8.09 14.33
C ILE A 101 -1.64 -6.79 13.62
N SER A 102 -2.62 -5.93 13.32
CA SER A 102 -2.37 -4.58 12.79
C SER A 102 -2.18 -3.58 13.94
N ALA A 103 -1.16 -2.74 13.82
CA ALA A 103 -0.92 -1.61 14.69
C ALA A 103 -1.81 -0.43 14.24
N MET A 104 -2.75 -0.05 15.09
CA MET A 104 -3.28 1.30 15.08
C MET A 104 -3.40 1.74 16.53
N GLU A 105 -2.54 2.65 16.95
CA GLU A 105 -2.81 3.48 18.12
C GLU A 105 -4.18 4.15 17.88
N PRO A 106 -5.13 4.12 18.84
CA PRO A 106 -6.41 4.79 18.67
C PRO A 106 -6.22 6.29 18.92
N THR A 107 -5.34 6.95 18.17
CA THR A 107 -5.37 8.41 18.03
C THR A 107 -6.55 8.83 17.16
N ILE A 108 -7.11 7.88 16.40
CA ILE A 108 -8.28 8.05 15.56
C ILE A 108 -9.52 7.70 16.40
N PRO A 109 -10.44 8.65 16.65
CA PRO A 109 -11.73 8.39 17.27
C PRO A 109 -12.41 7.18 16.65
N THR A 110 -13.03 6.33 17.47
CA THR A 110 -13.68 5.07 17.07
C THR A 110 -14.66 5.25 15.90
N VAL A 111 -15.30 6.41 15.79
CA VAL A 111 -16.16 6.78 14.65
C VAL A 111 -15.40 6.69 13.33
N ILE A 112 -14.19 7.25 13.26
CA ILE A 112 -13.37 7.28 12.05
C ILE A 112 -12.76 5.89 11.78
N GLN A 113 -12.43 5.11 12.82
CA GLN A 113 -12.01 3.71 12.62
C GLN A 113 -13.11 2.86 12.00
N ASN A 114 -14.36 3.04 12.42
CA ASN A 114 -15.51 2.35 11.84
C ASN A 114 -15.75 2.81 10.40
N SER A 115 -15.66 4.11 10.12
CA SER A 115 -15.76 4.63 8.76
C SER A 115 -14.62 4.16 7.84
N ILE A 116 -13.39 4.05 8.32
CA ILE A 116 -12.27 3.48 7.54
C ILE A 116 -12.46 1.98 7.35
N ARG A 117 -13.06 1.24 8.29
CA ARG A 117 -13.38 -0.18 8.09
C ARG A 117 -14.51 -0.38 7.08
N GLU A 118 -15.52 0.48 7.13
CA GLU A 118 -16.72 0.43 6.29
C GLU A 118 -16.45 0.97 4.87
N TYR A 119 -15.64 2.02 4.75
CA TYR A 119 -15.38 2.75 3.51
C TYR A 119 -13.90 2.82 3.11
N GLY A 120 -12.98 2.19 3.83
CA GLY A 120 -11.53 2.24 3.55
C GLY A 120 -11.13 1.60 2.23
N VAL A 121 -12.00 0.78 1.65
CA VAL A 121 -11.88 0.30 0.26
C VAL A 121 -12.09 1.45 -0.75
N MET A 122 -12.78 2.53 -0.37
CA MET A 122 -13.04 3.71 -1.20
C MET A 122 -12.07 4.88 -0.94
N ALA A 123 -11.39 4.91 0.21
CA ALA A 123 -10.39 5.93 0.51
C ALA A 123 -9.07 5.59 -0.23
N GLY A 124 -8.90 6.20 -1.40
CA GLY A 124 -7.82 5.95 -2.35
C GLY A 124 -6.43 5.81 -1.74
N SER A 125 -5.96 4.58 -1.66
CA SER A 125 -4.52 4.30 -1.67
C SER A 125 -4.01 4.52 -3.09
N GLY A 126 -2.91 5.25 -3.21
CA GLY A 126 -2.42 5.83 -4.45
C GLY A 126 -2.44 4.91 -5.66
N GLY A 127 -2.90 5.47 -6.78
CA GLY A 127 -2.47 5.07 -8.11
C GLY A 127 -3.16 3.88 -8.75
N ASN A 128 -3.93 3.04 -8.05
CA ASN A 128 -4.70 2.03 -8.77
C ASN A 128 -5.94 2.69 -9.38
N PRO A 129 -6.11 2.72 -10.72
CA PRO A 129 -7.41 3.05 -11.27
C PRO A 129 -8.36 2.02 -10.68
N SER A 130 -9.33 2.51 -9.93
CA SER A 130 -10.48 1.73 -9.53
C SER A 130 -10.99 1.05 -10.79
N LYS A 131 -10.86 -0.28 -10.88
CA LYS A 131 -11.78 -1.05 -11.71
C LYS A 131 -13.13 -0.75 -11.09
N SER A 132 -13.81 0.24 -11.67
CA SER A 132 -15.12 0.73 -11.25
C SER A 132 -15.93 -0.45 -10.74
N THR A 133 -16.19 -0.42 -9.44
CA THR A 133 -16.93 -1.46 -8.73
C THR A 133 -18.33 -1.51 -9.32
N LYS A 134 -18.52 -2.37 -10.32
CA LYS A 134 -19.80 -2.84 -10.88
C LYS A 134 -21.03 -1.95 -10.59
N GLY A 135 -20.99 -0.70 -11.03
CA GLY A 135 -22.22 0.03 -11.36
C GLY A 135 -22.84 -0.60 -12.62
N PRO A 136 -24.12 -0.31 -12.95
CA PRO A 136 -24.68 -0.74 -14.23
C PRO A 136 -23.73 -0.33 -15.36
N ASN A 137 -23.68 -1.15 -16.41
CA ASN A 137 -22.76 -1.12 -17.55
C ASN A 137 -22.84 0.21 -18.34
N VAL A 138 -22.44 1.31 -17.72
CA VAL A 138 -22.49 2.67 -18.25
C VAL A 138 -21.12 2.96 -18.84
N PHE A 139 -21.09 3.03 -20.17
CA PHE A 139 -19.91 3.47 -20.92
C PHE A 139 -20.08 4.92 -21.33
N HIS A 140 -18.97 5.65 -21.35
CA HIS A 140 -18.92 6.93 -22.01
C HIS A 140 -18.87 6.70 -23.53
N HIS A 141 -19.94 7.07 -24.25
CA HIS A 141 -19.98 7.02 -25.71
C HIS A 141 -19.82 8.44 -26.26
N ILE A 142 -18.79 8.64 -27.10
CA ILE A 142 -18.53 9.92 -27.75
C ILE A 142 -19.16 9.88 -29.14
N ILE A 143 -20.11 10.77 -29.39
CA ILE A 143 -20.75 10.93 -30.71
C ILE A 143 -19.93 11.94 -31.52
N THR A 144 -19.45 11.55 -32.70
CA THR A 144 -18.68 12.44 -33.60
C THR A 144 -19.49 12.78 -34.85
N THR A 145 -19.60 14.06 -35.20
CA THR A 145 -20.39 14.56 -36.34
C THR A 145 -19.55 14.97 -37.56
N GLY A 146 -18.27 14.57 -37.62
CA GLY A 146 -17.34 14.94 -38.69
C GLY A 146 -16.19 13.94 -38.91
N PRO A 147 -15.32 14.18 -39.91
CA PRO A 147 -14.19 13.31 -40.21
C PRO A 147 -13.10 13.34 -39.10
N PRO A 148 -12.26 12.30 -38.99
CA PRO A 148 -11.20 12.24 -37.99
C PRO A 148 -10.22 13.41 -38.02
N CYS A 149 -9.94 13.98 -36.85
CA CYS A 149 -8.90 15.00 -36.71
C CYS A 149 -7.56 14.37 -36.31
N PHE A 150 -6.53 14.64 -37.11
CA PHE A 150 -5.16 14.17 -36.87
C PHE A 150 -4.20 15.35 -36.71
N ALA A 151 -3.48 15.36 -35.60
CA ALA A 151 -2.40 16.31 -35.36
C ALA A 151 -1.09 15.57 -35.05
N ARG A 152 0.00 16.07 -35.65
CA ARG A 152 1.34 15.49 -35.47
C ARG A 152 1.84 15.68 -34.03
N PRO A 153 2.56 14.71 -33.44
CA PRO A 153 3.17 14.86 -32.12
C PRO A 153 4.11 16.06 -32.05
N ARG A 154 4.06 16.82 -30.94
CA ARG A 154 5.00 17.91 -30.69
C ARG A 154 6.32 17.41 -30.10
N ARG A 155 7.43 18.02 -30.50
CA ARG A 155 8.76 17.70 -29.95
C ARG A 155 8.80 18.10 -28.47
N LEU A 156 9.21 17.19 -27.62
CA LEU A 156 9.43 17.43 -26.19
C LEU A 156 10.92 17.55 -25.88
N ALA A 157 11.27 18.39 -24.91
CA ALA A 157 12.61 18.42 -24.33
C ALA A 157 12.89 17.08 -23.61
N PRO A 158 14.17 16.66 -23.45
CA PRO A 158 14.51 15.34 -22.92
C PRO A 158 13.85 15.00 -21.57
N ASP A 159 13.82 15.94 -20.63
CA ASP A 159 13.24 15.70 -19.31
C ASP A 159 11.71 15.57 -19.35
N LYS A 160 11.05 16.38 -20.20
CA LYS A 160 9.61 16.27 -20.45
C LYS A 160 9.26 14.95 -21.12
N TYR A 161 10.08 14.49 -22.06
CA TYR A 161 9.90 13.22 -22.73
C TYR A 161 10.07 12.05 -21.75
N ARG A 162 11.11 12.06 -20.91
CA ARG A 162 11.34 11.04 -19.88
C ARG A 162 10.16 10.95 -18.91
N ALA A 163 9.67 12.10 -18.44
CA ALA A 163 8.51 12.17 -17.56
C ALA A 163 7.24 11.63 -18.23
N ALA A 164 6.95 12.05 -19.47
CA ALA A 164 5.80 11.58 -20.23
C ALA A 164 5.85 10.06 -20.44
N LYS A 165 7.01 9.53 -20.84
CA LYS A 165 7.17 8.09 -21.08
C LYS A 165 6.91 7.26 -19.83
N ALA A 166 7.47 7.66 -18.68
CA ALA A 166 7.26 6.96 -17.42
C ALA A 166 5.77 6.97 -17.01
N GLU A 167 5.07 8.09 -17.18
CA GLU A 167 3.64 8.18 -16.88
C GLU A 167 2.82 7.24 -17.79
N PHE A 168 3.13 7.18 -19.09
CA PHE A 168 2.45 6.26 -20.01
C PHE A 168 2.71 4.79 -19.71
N GLU A 169 3.93 4.42 -19.31
CA GLU A 169 4.24 3.05 -18.91
C GLU A 169 3.41 2.62 -17.69
N ILE A 170 3.24 3.52 -16.71
CA ILE A 170 2.39 3.28 -15.54
C ILE A 170 0.93 3.11 -15.98
N MET A 171 0.39 4.00 -16.83
CA MET A 171 -0.98 3.91 -17.31
C MET A 171 -1.25 2.64 -18.13
N LEU A 172 -0.27 2.18 -18.91
CA LEU A 172 -0.33 0.92 -19.65
C LEU A 172 -0.38 -0.29 -18.71
N GLN A 173 0.52 -0.34 -17.72
CA GLN A 173 0.54 -1.41 -16.71
C GLN A 173 -0.77 -1.49 -15.91
N GLN A 174 -1.37 -0.34 -15.67
CA GLN A 174 -2.64 -0.22 -14.95
C GLN A 174 -3.87 -0.51 -15.83
N GLY A 175 -3.70 -0.67 -17.14
CA GLY A 175 -4.78 -0.92 -18.08
C GLY A 175 -5.71 0.28 -18.31
N ILE A 176 -5.25 1.51 -18.02
CA ILE A 176 -6.00 2.75 -18.26
C ILE A 176 -5.97 3.11 -19.74
N VAL A 177 -4.83 2.90 -20.39
CA VAL A 177 -4.60 3.19 -21.81
C VAL A 177 -4.10 1.95 -22.53
N GLN A 178 -4.23 1.93 -23.86
CA GLN A 178 -3.69 0.89 -24.72
C GLN A 178 -3.16 1.50 -26.02
N PRO A 179 -2.19 0.87 -26.70
CA PRO A 179 -1.81 1.27 -28.04
C PRO A 179 -2.99 1.14 -29.00
N SER A 180 -3.17 2.13 -29.88
CA SER A 180 -4.23 2.12 -30.90
C SER A 180 -3.68 2.46 -32.28
N LYS A 181 -4.45 2.11 -33.32
CA LYS A 181 -4.21 2.50 -34.72
C LYS A 181 -5.34 3.41 -35.20
N SER A 182 -5.65 4.44 -34.40
CA SER A 182 -6.76 5.35 -34.65
C SER A 182 -6.42 6.40 -35.71
N PRO A 183 -7.38 6.79 -36.57
CA PRO A 183 -7.24 7.95 -37.44
C PRO A 183 -7.34 9.28 -36.67
N TRP A 184 -7.72 9.25 -35.39
CA TRP A 184 -7.77 10.40 -34.49
C TRP A 184 -6.47 10.53 -33.70
N ALA A 185 -5.90 11.74 -33.61
CA ALA A 185 -4.72 11.99 -32.78
C ALA A 185 -4.61 13.44 -32.32
N SER A 186 -4.35 13.66 -31.03
CA SER A 186 -4.09 14.98 -30.43
C SER A 186 -2.66 15.09 -29.89
N PRO A 187 -1.99 16.25 -30.00
CA PRO A 187 -0.64 16.41 -29.51
C PRO A 187 -0.59 16.47 -27.97
N LEU A 188 0.46 15.86 -27.42
CA LEU A 188 0.77 15.94 -26.00
C LEU A 188 1.35 17.30 -25.61
N HIS A 189 0.93 17.81 -24.46
CA HIS A 189 1.44 19.01 -23.81
C HIS A 189 1.81 18.73 -22.35
N MET A 190 2.96 19.22 -21.90
CA MET A 190 3.48 18.98 -20.55
C MET A 190 3.44 20.28 -19.74
N VAL A 191 2.69 20.29 -18.64
CA VAL A 191 2.51 21.44 -17.73
C VAL A 191 3.28 21.19 -16.44
N PRO A 192 4.07 22.14 -15.92
CA PRO A 192 4.77 21.95 -14.65
C PRO A 192 3.78 21.97 -13.47
N LYS A 193 3.99 21.07 -12.50
CA LYS A 193 3.30 21.03 -11.20
C LYS A 193 4.07 21.87 -10.18
N LYS A 194 3.37 22.28 -9.10
CA LYS A 194 3.99 22.96 -7.96
C LYS A 194 5.07 22.12 -7.26
N SER A 195 5.02 20.79 -7.36
CA SER A 195 6.02 19.86 -6.82
C SER A 195 7.34 19.85 -7.61
N GLY A 196 7.40 20.51 -8.77
CA GLY A 196 8.53 20.40 -9.71
C GLY A 196 8.38 19.29 -10.75
N ASP A 197 7.39 18.42 -10.61
CA ASP A 197 7.07 17.38 -11.59
C ASP A 197 6.29 17.91 -12.79
N TRP A 198 6.12 17.08 -13.83
CA TRP A 198 5.28 17.40 -14.99
C TRP A 198 3.90 16.72 -14.90
N LEU A 199 2.90 17.37 -15.51
CA LEU A 199 1.57 16.82 -15.75
C LEU A 199 1.35 16.70 -17.27
N THR A 200 1.00 15.52 -17.74
CA THR A 200 0.54 15.31 -19.12
C THR A 200 -0.85 15.92 -19.32
N ARG A 201 -1.02 16.71 -20.38
CA ARG A 201 -2.31 17.21 -20.88
C ARG A 201 -2.38 17.02 -22.38
N THR A 202 -3.55 16.76 -22.91
CA THR A 202 -3.80 16.92 -24.35
C THR A 202 -4.18 18.35 -24.68
N PHE A 203 -3.75 18.79 -25.85
CA PHE A 203 -4.08 20.09 -26.41
C PHE A 203 -4.82 19.87 -27.73
N SER A 204 -6.08 20.30 -27.83
CA SER A 204 -6.80 20.35 -29.11
C SER A 204 -6.52 21.71 -29.78
N PRO A 205 -5.81 21.78 -30.92
CA PRO A 205 -5.46 23.05 -31.57
C PRO A 205 -6.63 23.74 -32.25
N ASN A 206 -7.69 22.98 -32.55
CA ASN A 206 -8.92 23.47 -33.16
C ASN A 206 -9.93 23.55 -32.02
N GLY A 207 -10.11 24.73 -31.42
CA GLY A 207 -11.16 24.94 -30.43
C GLY A 207 -12.50 24.49 -31.02
N ASN A 208 -13.36 23.89 -30.19
CA ASN A 208 -14.75 23.37 -30.35
C ASN A 208 -15.37 23.04 -31.75
N ASP A 209 -14.83 23.47 -32.88
CA ASP A 209 -15.18 23.09 -34.26
C ASP A 209 -15.00 21.59 -34.54
N CYS A 210 -14.36 20.88 -33.61
CA CYS A 210 -14.20 19.43 -33.61
C CYS A 210 -14.82 18.81 -32.35
N HIS A 211 -15.93 19.34 -31.83
CA HIS A 211 -16.59 18.82 -30.63
C HIS A 211 -18.08 18.54 -30.92
N ASP A 212 -18.79 17.76 -30.12
CA ASP A 212 -19.15 18.09 -28.73
C ASP A 212 -19.71 16.83 -28.04
N ASP A 213 -19.58 16.58 -26.74
CA ASP A 213 -19.11 17.29 -25.56
C ASP A 213 -18.59 16.19 -24.62
N ASN A 214 -17.61 16.49 -23.76
CA ASN A 214 -17.01 15.60 -22.75
C ASN A 214 -15.76 14.81 -23.18
N ASN A 215 -14.62 15.35 -22.75
CA ASN A 215 -13.40 14.67 -22.31
C ASN A 215 -13.10 13.24 -22.81
N LEU A 216 -12.09 13.19 -23.70
CA LEU A 216 -10.95 12.25 -23.65
C LEU A 216 -11.20 10.77 -23.97
N THR A 217 -11.25 10.42 -25.26
CA THR A 217 -10.55 9.22 -25.73
C THR A 217 -9.17 9.64 -26.17
N LEU A 218 -8.16 9.21 -25.42
CA LEU A 218 -6.78 9.61 -25.60
C LEU A 218 -6.05 8.60 -26.48
N ASP A 219 -6.11 8.80 -27.80
CA ASP A 219 -5.24 8.08 -28.74
C ASP A 219 -3.88 8.77 -28.81
N PHE A 220 -2.89 8.18 -28.12
CA PHE A 220 -1.52 8.68 -28.09
C PHE A 220 -0.66 7.93 -29.10
N SER A 221 -0.09 8.67 -30.06
CA SER A 221 0.99 8.16 -30.90
C SER A 221 2.34 8.62 -30.34
N MET A 222 3.02 7.75 -29.58
CA MET A 222 4.47 7.86 -29.42
C MET A 222 5.12 7.12 -30.59
N ASN A 223 5.70 7.88 -31.51
CA ASN A 223 6.40 7.32 -32.65
C ASN A 223 7.65 6.57 -32.13
N THR A 224 7.61 5.24 -32.15
CA THR A 224 8.79 4.39 -31.96
C THR A 224 9.58 4.44 -33.26
N LYS A 225 10.63 5.27 -33.28
CA LYS A 225 11.76 5.01 -34.18
C LYS A 225 12.62 3.92 -33.58
#